data_AF-A0A0G1RJ57-F1
#
_entry.id   AF-A0A0G1RJ57-F1
#
_cell.length_a   1.000
_cell.length_b   1.000
_cell.length_c   1.000
_cell.angle_alpha   90.00
_cell.angle_beta   90.00
_cell.angle_gamma   90.00
#
_symmetry.space_group_name_H-M   'P 1'
#
loop_
_entity.id
_entity.type
_entity.pdbx_description
1 polymer ?
#
loop_
_entity_poly.entity_id
_entity_poly.type
_entity_poly.pdbx_seq_one_letter_code
_entity_poly.pdbx_strand_id
1 'polypeptide(L)'
;MLLRSKCRSPVLVTVRKNSTNNGEIHQYLTSYKLRFSMELMYVWDNTVGSSIRVSPTVLAYIAGFLDGDGCIKVTIAKRDYAKFGYYFRVIVSFAQHIRDRRVLVWIKSKLKVGSISDYDLPGKQVSEYVIQDRKFNFRLLFNLRPFVVVKKRQLELASEILSLKDKVKNPISFKRAMKAAMEIRRLNSPSKFDSSPVTTHMGGTR
;
A
#
# COMPACT_ATOMS: atom_id res chain seq x y z
N MET A 1 41.16 25.74 3.51
CA MET A 1 40.97 24.33 3.89
C MET A 1 39.55 23.91 3.47
N LEU A 2 39.48 22.99 2.49
CA LEU A 2 38.39 22.11 1.98
C LEU A 2 36.92 22.39 2.38
N LEU A 3 35.87 22.25 1.56
CA LEU A 3 35.61 21.80 0.19
C LEU A 3 34.19 22.28 -0.18
N ARG A 4 33.99 22.76 -1.42
CA ARG A 4 32.67 23.09 -1.99
C ARG A 4 31.94 21.82 -2.43
N SER A 5 30.67 21.64 -2.07
CA SER A 5 29.77 20.70 -2.76
C SER A 5 28.60 21.45 -3.40
N LYS A 6 28.68 21.61 -4.74
CA LYS A 6 27.60 22.10 -5.59
C LYS A 6 26.46 21.07 -5.63
N CYS A 7 25.25 21.47 -5.24
CA CYS A 7 24.02 20.77 -5.63
C CYS A 7 23.90 20.81 -7.16
N ARG A 8 23.85 19.64 -7.81
CA ARG A 8 23.44 19.52 -9.22
C ARG A 8 22.07 18.84 -9.28
N SER A 9 21.12 19.58 -9.83
CA SER A 9 19.78 19.13 -10.22
C SER A 9 19.86 18.02 -11.28
N PRO A 10 18.91 17.07 -11.33
CA PRO A 10 18.90 16.03 -12.35
C PRO A 10 18.58 16.63 -13.73
N VAL A 11 19.42 16.29 -14.71
CA VAL A 11 19.28 16.63 -16.13
C VAL A 11 18.16 15.77 -16.73
N LEU A 12 17.13 16.43 -17.27
CA LEU A 12 16.17 15.84 -18.20
C LEU A 12 16.90 15.64 -19.54
N VAL A 13 17.10 14.38 -19.96
CA VAL A 13 17.58 14.08 -21.31
C VAL A 13 16.38 13.75 -22.18
N THR A 14 16.11 14.63 -23.15
CA THR A 14 15.09 14.48 -24.18
C THR A 14 15.50 13.38 -25.16
N VAL A 15 14.66 12.37 -25.35
CA VAL A 15 14.91 11.31 -26.34
C VAL A 15 14.46 11.82 -27.73
N ARG A 16 15.42 12.04 -28.63
CA ARG A 16 15.15 12.07 -30.08
C ARG A 16 15.07 10.63 -30.58
N LYS A 17 14.00 10.30 -31.30
CA LYS A 17 13.90 9.05 -32.07
C LYS A 17 14.92 9.09 -33.21
N ASN A 18 15.61 7.98 -33.44
CA ASN A 18 15.83 7.43 -34.78
C ASN A 18 16.09 5.92 -34.68
N SER A 19 15.42 5.18 -35.57
CA SER A 19 15.59 3.74 -35.80
C SER A 19 16.98 3.46 -36.34
N THR A 20 17.64 2.34 -36.03
CA THR A 20 17.38 1.00 -36.56
C THR A 20 18.41 0.04 -35.94
N ASN A 21 18.10 -1.27 -36.00
CA ASN A 21 18.99 -2.44 -35.92
C ASN A 21 18.89 -3.31 -34.65
N ASN A 22 18.21 -4.44 -34.86
CA ASN A 22 17.78 -5.49 -33.93
C ASN A 22 18.94 -6.37 -33.39
N GLY A 23 20.14 -5.83 -33.18
CA GLY A 23 21.32 -6.59 -32.74
C GLY A 23 21.70 -6.43 -31.26
N GLU A 24 21.35 -5.32 -30.61
CA GLU A 24 21.86 -5.01 -29.27
C GLU A 24 20.93 -5.45 -28.13
N ILE A 25 19.66 -5.76 -28.40
CA ILE A 25 18.67 -6.04 -27.36
C ILE A 25 19.00 -7.33 -26.56
N HIS A 26 19.70 -8.29 -27.18
CA HIS A 26 19.99 -9.59 -26.54
C HIS A 26 21.10 -9.54 -25.48
N GLN A 27 22.05 -8.59 -25.58
CA GLN A 27 23.10 -8.42 -24.57
C GLN A 27 22.61 -7.62 -23.36
N TYR A 28 21.69 -6.66 -23.59
CA TYR A 28 21.09 -5.91 -22.49
C TYR A 28 20.14 -6.78 -21.66
N LEU A 29 19.34 -7.65 -22.28
CA LEU A 29 18.43 -8.53 -21.54
C LEU A 29 19.15 -9.56 -20.66
N THR A 30 20.35 -10.02 -21.02
CA THR A 30 21.14 -10.96 -20.19
C THR A 30 21.78 -10.26 -18.99
N SER A 31 22.22 -9.01 -19.14
CA SER A 31 22.72 -8.15 -18.05
C SER A 31 21.64 -7.88 -16.98
N TYR A 32 20.38 -7.64 -17.39
CA TYR A 32 19.28 -7.46 -16.44
C TYR A 32 18.78 -8.77 -15.81
N LYS A 33 19.02 -9.92 -16.46
CA LYS A 33 18.60 -11.24 -15.96
C LYS A 33 19.55 -11.84 -14.92
N LEU A 34 20.80 -11.39 -14.86
CA LEU A 34 21.84 -11.89 -13.94
C LEU A 34 22.05 -11.06 -12.67
N ARG A 35 21.31 -9.95 -12.49
CA ARG A 35 21.27 -9.18 -11.24
C ARG A 35 19.98 -9.39 -10.44
N PHE A 36 19.23 -10.43 -10.78
CA PHE A 36 18.05 -10.91 -10.07
C PHE A 36 18.41 -12.13 -9.21
N SER A 37 19.60 -12.12 -8.60
CA SER A 37 19.99 -13.10 -7.60
C SER A 37 19.36 -12.68 -6.27
N MET A 38 18.27 -13.36 -5.90
CA MET A 38 17.78 -13.77 -4.57
C MET A 38 18.04 -12.97 -3.26
N GLU A 39 18.62 -11.77 -3.30
CA GLU A 39 18.81 -10.86 -2.17
C GLU A 39 18.18 -9.49 -2.47
N LEU A 40 16.90 -9.48 -2.85
CA LEU A 40 16.14 -8.22 -2.89
C LEU A 40 15.84 -7.75 -1.47
N MET A 41 16.86 -7.16 -0.83
CA MET A 41 16.71 -6.26 0.29
C MET A 41 15.89 -5.07 -0.17
N TYR A 42 14.64 -4.98 0.28
CA TYR A 42 13.83 -3.79 0.02
C TYR A 42 14.29 -2.69 0.96
N VAL A 43 15.05 -1.74 0.41
CA VAL A 43 15.54 -0.55 1.10
C VAL A 43 14.52 0.58 0.94
N TRP A 44 14.10 1.20 2.04
CA TRP A 44 13.47 2.51 1.96
C TRP A 44 14.06 3.50 2.97
N ASP A 45 14.41 4.68 2.46
CA ASP A 45 14.97 5.78 3.27
C ASP A 45 13.86 6.53 3.99
N ASN A 46 13.98 6.58 5.31
CA ASN A 46 13.23 7.49 6.16
C ASN A 46 14.14 8.71 6.34
N THR A 47 13.59 9.90 6.14
CA THR A 47 14.28 11.20 6.26
C THR A 47 15.35 11.16 7.36
N VAL A 48 16.59 11.48 7.00
CA VAL A 48 17.87 11.35 7.74
C VAL A 48 18.34 9.91 8.06
N GLY A 49 19.19 9.37 7.18
CA GLY A 49 20.26 8.42 7.53
C GLY A 49 19.91 6.96 7.86
N SER A 50 18.63 6.55 7.94
CA SER A 50 18.27 5.15 8.24
C SER A 50 17.54 4.46 7.08
N SER A 51 18.26 3.60 6.37
CA SER A 51 17.69 2.66 5.40
C SER A 51 17.04 1.49 6.13
N ILE A 52 15.72 1.35 6.09
CA ILE A 52 15.05 0.13 6.57
C ILE A 52 15.24 -0.94 5.52
N ARG A 53 15.72 -2.11 5.93
CA ARG A 53 15.89 -3.28 5.07
C ARG A 53 14.96 -4.38 5.57
N VAL A 54 14.04 -4.82 4.71
CA VAL A 54 13.10 -5.92 5.02
C VAL A 54 13.28 -7.03 3.99
N SER A 55 13.40 -8.28 4.47
CA SER A 55 13.58 -9.43 3.60
C SER A 55 12.27 -9.80 2.88
N PRO A 56 12.35 -10.47 1.72
CA PRO A 56 11.17 -10.92 0.99
C PRO A 56 10.22 -11.79 1.82
N THR A 57 10.76 -12.70 2.65
CA THR A 57 9.96 -13.56 3.53
C THR A 57 9.16 -12.75 4.55
N VAL A 58 9.75 -11.68 5.11
CA VAL A 58 9.05 -10.79 6.03
C VAL A 58 7.97 -9.99 5.31
N LEU A 59 8.24 -9.52 4.08
CA LEU A 59 7.21 -8.86 3.27
C LEU A 59 6.06 -9.80 2.90
N ALA A 60 6.36 -11.05 2.55
CA ALA A 60 5.36 -12.07 2.27
C ALA A 60 4.49 -12.35 3.51
N TYR A 61 5.09 -12.46 4.69
CA TYR A 61 4.35 -12.60 5.94
C TYR A 61 3.45 -11.38 6.19
N ILE A 62 3.98 -10.17 6.05
CA ILE A 62 3.21 -8.93 6.26
C ILE A 62 2.07 -8.83 5.23
N ALA A 63 2.27 -9.26 3.98
CA ALA A 63 1.23 -9.30 2.96
C ALA A 63 0.13 -10.33 3.30
N GLY A 64 0.50 -11.52 3.74
CA GLY A 64 -0.46 -12.52 4.20
C GLY A 64 -1.26 -12.03 5.41
N PHE A 65 -0.58 -11.38 6.36
CA PHE A 65 -1.23 -10.76 7.52
C PHE A 65 -2.12 -9.59 7.11
N LEU A 66 -1.72 -8.80 6.10
CA LEU A 66 -2.55 -7.74 5.51
C LEU A 66 -3.83 -8.32 4.90
N ASP A 67 -3.76 -9.46 4.22
CA ASP A 67 -4.91 -10.11 3.59
C ASP A 67 -5.91 -10.68 4.60
N GLY A 68 -5.42 -11.29 5.69
CA GLY A 68 -6.26 -11.81 6.76
C GLY A 68 -6.82 -10.70 7.65
N ASP A 69 -5.94 -10.06 8.41
CA ASP A 69 -6.29 -9.19 9.54
C ASP A 69 -5.95 -7.71 9.30
N GLY A 70 -5.68 -7.35 8.04
CA GLY A 70 -5.38 -5.99 7.64
C GLY A 70 -6.47 -5.28 6.85
N CYS A 71 -6.25 -3.98 6.65
CA CYS A 71 -7.16 -3.11 5.92
C CYS A 71 -6.38 -2.07 5.12
N ILE A 72 -6.80 -1.87 3.86
CA ILE A 72 -6.39 -0.74 3.03
C ILE A 72 -7.64 0.12 2.87
N LYS A 73 -7.64 1.33 3.45
CA LYS A 73 -8.78 2.25 3.41
C LYS A 73 -8.36 3.64 2.96
N VAL A 74 -9.32 4.42 2.49
CA VAL A 74 -9.11 5.81 2.10
C VAL A 74 -10.05 6.71 2.89
N THR A 75 -9.47 7.67 3.60
CA THR A 75 -10.23 8.75 4.24
C THR A 75 -10.24 9.96 3.32
N ILE A 76 -11.42 10.51 3.06
CA ILE A 76 -11.60 11.76 2.32
C ILE A 76 -11.77 12.87 3.35
N ALA A 77 -10.75 13.71 3.53
CA ALA A 77 -10.75 14.76 4.54
C ALA A 77 -10.92 16.14 3.88
N LYS A 78 -11.73 17.01 4.48
CA LYS A 78 -11.80 18.42 4.08
C LYS A 78 -10.50 19.13 4.44
N ARG A 79 -9.93 19.89 3.50
CA ARG A 79 -8.68 20.65 3.69
C ARG A 79 -8.71 21.91 2.83
N ASP A 80 -8.49 23.05 3.46
CA ASP A 80 -8.55 24.36 2.78
C ASP A 80 -7.43 24.55 1.76
N TYR A 81 -6.26 23.94 2.00
CA TYR A 81 -5.15 23.97 1.04
C TYR A 81 -5.37 23.10 -0.20
N ALA A 82 -6.38 22.21 -0.18
CA ALA A 82 -6.65 21.32 -1.31
C ALA A 82 -7.48 22.07 -2.35
N LYS A 83 -7.06 22.03 -3.62
CA LYS A 83 -7.71 22.76 -4.73
C LYS A 83 -9.23 22.51 -4.85
N PHE A 84 -9.68 21.29 -4.57
CA PHE A 84 -11.10 20.91 -4.60
C PHE A 84 -11.71 20.79 -3.20
N GLY A 85 -11.04 21.29 -2.16
CA GLY A 85 -11.47 21.21 -0.76
C GLY A 85 -11.29 19.84 -0.10
N TYR A 86 -10.82 18.82 -0.82
CA TYR A 86 -10.66 17.46 -0.30
C TYR A 86 -9.26 16.88 -0.52
N TYR A 87 -8.78 16.17 0.51
CA TYR A 87 -7.54 15.40 0.51
C TYR A 87 -7.85 13.91 0.71
N PHE A 88 -7.27 13.07 -0.14
CA PHE A 88 -7.39 11.61 -0.06
C PHE A 88 -6.22 11.04 0.74
N ARG A 89 -6.50 10.51 1.94
CA ARG A 89 -5.52 9.85 2.80
C ARG A 89 -5.65 8.34 2.67
N VAL A 90 -4.65 7.69 2.10
CA VAL A 90 -4.55 6.23 2.11
C VAL A 90 -4.00 5.79 3.47
N ILE A 91 -4.68 4.85 4.10
CA ILE A 91 -4.35 4.28 5.40
C ILE A 91 -4.21 2.76 5.20
N VAL A 92 -3.08 2.22 5.66
CA VAL A 92 -2.88 0.79 5.82
C VAL A 92 -2.93 0.49 7.30
N SER A 93 -3.76 -0.46 7.71
CA SER A 93 -3.81 -0.88 9.11
C SER A 93 -3.87 -2.40 9.26
N PHE A 94 -3.53 -2.86 10.46
CA PHE A 94 -3.54 -4.25 10.88
C PHE A 94 -4.20 -4.31 12.24
N ALA A 95 -5.22 -5.14 12.40
CA ALA A 95 -5.96 -5.26 13.64
C ALA A 95 -5.79 -6.67 14.22
N GLN A 96 -5.75 -6.79 15.55
CA GLN A 96 -5.71 -8.09 16.20
C GLN A 96 -6.33 -7.99 17.59
N HIS A 97 -6.82 -9.09 18.15
CA HIS A 97 -7.20 -9.14 19.55
C HIS A 97 -6.02 -8.73 20.44
N ILE A 98 -6.29 -8.00 21.53
CA ILE A 98 -5.24 -7.42 22.39
C ILE A 98 -4.27 -8.48 22.95
N ARG A 99 -4.76 -9.70 23.22
CA ARG A 99 -3.95 -10.84 23.68
C ARG A 99 -2.79 -11.20 22.73
N ASP A 100 -2.97 -10.94 21.43
CA ASP A 100 -2.01 -11.27 20.38
C ASP A 100 -1.31 -10.01 19.82
N ARG A 101 -1.42 -8.87 20.51
CA ARG A 101 -0.82 -7.56 20.16
C ARG A 101 0.67 -7.63 19.83
N ARG A 102 1.39 -8.62 20.35
CA ARG A 102 2.82 -8.87 20.04
C ARG A 102 3.10 -8.94 18.54
N VAL A 103 2.18 -9.47 17.72
CA VAL A 103 2.36 -9.53 16.26
C VAL A 103 2.40 -8.13 15.65
N LEU A 104 1.55 -7.22 16.12
CA LEU A 104 1.50 -5.83 15.66
C LEU A 104 2.77 -5.07 16.05
N VAL A 105 3.26 -5.30 17.28
CA VAL A 105 4.55 -4.75 17.74
C VAL A 105 5.70 -5.26 16.87
N TRP A 106 5.69 -6.55 16.53
CA TRP A 106 6.68 -7.14 15.64
C TRP A 106 6.63 -6.50 14.24
N ILE A 107 5.45 -6.37 13.62
CA ILE A 107 5.30 -5.71 12.30
C ILE A 107 5.82 -4.27 12.38
N LYS A 108 5.43 -3.51 13.41
CA LYS A 108 5.91 -2.14 13.63
C LYS A 108 7.44 -2.10 13.79
N SER A 109 8.06 -3.07 14.45
CA SER A 109 9.53 -3.13 14.57
C SER A 109 10.24 -3.33 13.22
N LYS A 110 9.59 -4.01 12.26
CA LYS A 110 10.11 -4.20 10.89
C LYS A 110 9.90 -2.96 10.03
N LEU A 111 8.75 -2.31 10.14
CA LEU A 111 8.37 -1.16 9.31
C LEU A 111 8.82 0.20 9.87
N LYS A 112 9.07 0.28 11.18
CA LYS A 112 9.53 1.44 11.98
C LYS A 112 8.77 2.76 11.73
N VAL A 113 7.49 2.67 11.36
CA VAL A 113 6.60 3.82 11.14
C VAL A 113 5.25 3.56 11.78
N GLY A 114 4.43 4.60 11.98
CA GLY A 114 3.05 4.47 12.43
C GLY A 114 2.90 4.24 13.93
N SER A 115 1.65 4.01 14.35
CA SER A 115 1.26 3.92 15.76
C SER A 115 0.40 2.70 16.02
N ILE A 116 0.50 2.14 17.24
CA ILE A 116 -0.38 1.07 17.72
C ILE A 116 -1.26 1.69 18.79
N SER A 117 -2.57 1.46 18.69
CA SER A 117 -3.55 1.88 19.68
C SER A 117 -4.39 0.68 20.11
N ASP A 118 -4.78 0.66 21.37
CA ASP A 118 -5.66 -0.36 21.94
C ASP A 118 -7.06 0.24 22.12
N TYR A 119 -8.08 -0.57 21.82
CA TYR A 119 -9.49 -0.20 21.85
C TYR A 119 -10.24 -1.21 22.72
N ASP A 120 -10.86 -0.70 23.77
CA ASP A 120 -11.76 -1.47 24.63
C ASP A 120 -13.20 -1.17 24.21
N LEU A 121 -13.74 -2.02 23.35
CA LEU A 121 -15.11 -1.94 22.87
C LEU A 121 -15.97 -2.96 23.62
N PRO A 122 -17.27 -2.71 23.83
CA PRO A 122 -18.16 -3.68 24.48
C PRO A 122 -18.07 -5.05 23.80
N GLY A 123 -17.61 -6.06 24.55
CA GLY A 123 -17.43 -7.43 24.06
C GLY A 123 -16.28 -7.65 23.07
N LYS A 124 -15.41 -6.66 22.83
CA LYS A 124 -14.30 -6.79 21.88
C LYS A 124 -13.10 -5.92 22.26
N GLN A 125 -11.99 -6.57 22.60
CA GLN A 125 -10.71 -5.88 22.83
C GLN A 125 -9.79 -6.03 21.63
N VAL A 126 -9.42 -4.91 21.01
CA VAL A 126 -8.66 -4.89 19.74
C VAL A 126 -7.50 -3.94 19.85
N SER A 127 -6.34 -4.38 19.38
CA SER A 127 -5.22 -3.50 19.05
C SER A 127 -5.22 -3.23 17.54
N GLU A 128 -5.00 -1.98 17.12
CA GLU A 128 -4.81 -1.62 15.70
C GLU A 128 -3.44 -0.95 15.51
N TYR A 129 -2.67 -1.47 14.57
CA TYR A 129 -1.46 -0.82 14.04
C TYR A 129 -1.82 -0.05 12.77
N VAL A 130 -1.55 1.26 12.74
CA VAL A 130 -1.98 2.16 11.66
C VAL A 130 -0.80 2.91 11.05
N ILE A 131 -0.73 2.91 9.71
CA ILE A 131 0.25 3.63 8.90
C ILE A 131 -0.48 4.60 7.97
N GLN A 132 -0.21 5.90 8.14
CA GLN A 132 -0.87 6.97 7.37
C GLN A 132 0.11 7.80 6.52
N ASP A 133 1.41 7.56 6.65
CA ASP A 133 2.41 8.32 5.87
C ASP A 133 2.29 7.99 4.39
N ARG A 134 2.09 9.03 3.57
CA ARG A 134 1.82 8.90 2.14
C ARG A 134 3.00 8.26 1.39
N LYS A 135 4.22 8.73 1.64
CA LYS A 135 5.42 8.28 0.93
C LYS A 135 5.74 6.83 1.29
N PHE A 136 5.61 6.50 2.58
CA PHE A 136 5.77 5.17 3.10
C PHE A 136 4.73 4.22 2.52
N ASN A 137 3.44 4.55 2.59
CA ASN A 137 2.37 3.70 2.08
C ASN A 137 2.55 3.42 0.58
N PHE A 138 3.04 4.39 -0.20
CA PHE A 138 3.34 4.14 -1.62
C PHE A 138 4.41 3.06 -1.81
N ARG A 139 5.50 3.14 -1.04
CA ARG A 139 6.60 2.14 -1.09
C ARG A 139 6.17 0.80 -0.52
N LEU A 140 5.47 0.81 0.61
CA LEU A 140 4.95 -0.40 1.27
C LEU A 140 4.06 -1.18 0.30
N LEU A 141 3.03 -0.54 -0.27
CA LEU A 141 2.11 -1.20 -1.20
C LEU A 141 2.81 -1.69 -2.46
N PHE A 142 3.80 -0.96 -2.98
CA PHE A 142 4.62 -1.42 -4.10
C PHE A 142 5.38 -2.72 -3.76
N ASN A 143 5.98 -2.80 -2.57
CA ASN A 143 6.76 -3.96 -2.12
C ASN A 143 5.90 -5.15 -1.67
N LEU A 144 4.68 -4.91 -1.18
CA LEU A 144 3.74 -5.98 -0.83
C LEU A 144 2.99 -6.54 -2.05
N ARG A 145 2.89 -5.77 -3.15
CA ARG A 145 2.16 -6.13 -4.37
C ARG A 145 2.40 -7.57 -4.89
N PRO A 146 3.63 -8.13 -4.92
CA PRO A 146 3.83 -9.49 -5.42
C PRO A 146 3.27 -10.59 -4.50
N PHE A 147 2.97 -10.28 -3.24
CA PHE A 147 2.57 -11.27 -2.23
C PHE A 147 1.10 -11.16 -1.80
N VAL A 148 0.47 -9.99 -2.01
CA VAL A 148 -0.95 -9.75 -1.67
C VAL A 148 -1.87 -10.45 -2.68
N VAL A 149 -2.82 -11.22 -2.18
CA VAL A 149 -3.78 -12.02 -2.95
C VAL A 149 -5.20 -11.44 -2.80
N VAL A 150 -5.74 -11.43 -1.59
CA VAL A 150 -7.16 -11.11 -1.32
C VAL A 150 -7.41 -9.61 -1.52
N LYS A 151 -6.53 -8.75 -1.01
CA LYS A 151 -6.71 -7.29 -1.05
C LYS A 151 -5.98 -6.63 -2.23
N LYS A 152 -5.64 -7.40 -3.26
CA LYS A 152 -4.88 -6.93 -4.42
C LYS A 152 -5.57 -5.76 -5.12
N ARG A 153 -6.89 -5.80 -5.27
CA ARG A 153 -7.66 -4.73 -5.90
C ARG A 153 -7.62 -3.43 -5.11
N GLN A 154 -7.80 -3.51 -3.78
CA GLN A 154 -7.69 -2.36 -2.89
C GLN A 154 -6.27 -1.76 -2.94
N LEU A 155 -5.24 -2.61 -2.98
CA LEU A 155 -3.84 -2.21 -3.10
C LEU A 155 -3.58 -1.44 -4.40
N GLU A 156 -4.09 -1.93 -5.54
CA GLU A 156 -3.92 -1.27 -6.85
C GLU A 156 -4.59 0.10 -6.89
N LEU A 157 -5.83 0.20 -6.41
CA LEU A 157 -6.58 1.46 -6.34
C LEU A 157 -5.93 2.46 -5.37
N ALA A 158 -5.42 1.98 -4.23
CA ALA A 158 -4.71 2.82 -3.27
C ALA A 158 -3.38 3.32 -3.86
N SER A 159 -2.67 2.45 -4.59
CA SER A 159 -1.44 2.83 -5.32
C SER A 159 -1.72 3.87 -6.40
N GLU A 160 -2.85 3.78 -7.10
CA GLU A 160 -3.30 4.81 -8.05
C GLU A 160 -3.47 6.16 -7.34
N ILE A 161 -4.22 6.21 -6.22
CA ILE A 161 -4.43 7.44 -5.44
C ILE A 161 -3.10 8.04 -4.95
N LEU A 162 -2.18 7.18 -4.50
CA LEU A 162 -0.85 7.60 -4.03
C LEU A 162 0.05 8.12 -5.16
N SER A 163 -0.09 7.57 -6.38
CA SER A 163 0.66 8.01 -7.57
C SER A 163 0.26 9.40 -8.05
N LEU A 164 -0.97 9.85 -7.76
CA LEU A 164 -1.47 11.19 -8.12
C LEU A 164 -0.78 12.34 -7.34
N LYS A 165 0.15 12.01 -6.42
CA LYS A 165 0.93 12.91 -5.55
C LYS A 165 0.06 14.03 -4.93
N ASP A 166 0.62 15.22 -4.76
CA ASP A 166 -0.07 16.44 -4.32
C ASP A 166 -0.87 17.10 -5.47
N LYS A 167 -1.08 16.38 -6.59
CA LYS A 167 -1.66 16.91 -7.83
C LYS A 167 -3.00 16.28 -8.16
N VAL A 168 -3.89 16.23 -7.19
CA VAL A 168 -5.32 16.32 -7.50
C VAL A 168 -5.64 17.79 -7.91
N LYS A 169 -4.98 18.24 -8.99
CA LYS A 169 -4.94 19.64 -9.45
C LYS A 169 -5.92 19.90 -10.59
N ASN A 170 -6.45 18.84 -11.21
CA ASN A 170 -7.44 18.97 -12.27
C ASN A 170 -8.65 18.07 -12.00
N PRO A 171 -9.82 18.39 -12.57
CA PRO A 171 -11.06 17.64 -12.31
C PRO A 171 -10.97 16.15 -12.67
N ILE A 172 -10.17 15.79 -13.67
CA ILE A 172 -10.00 14.40 -14.13
C ILE A 172 -9.30 13.57 -13.04
N SER A 173 -8.15 14.05 -12.55
CA SER A 173 -7.41 13.41 -11.46
C SER A 173 -8.24 13.31 -10.18
N PHE A 174 -9.06 14.31 -9.89
CA PHE A 174 -9.98 14.30 -8.75
C PHE A 174 -11.06 13.23 -8.89
N LYS A 175 -11.73 13.18 -10.05
CA LYS A 175 -12.74 12.16 -10.34
C LYS A 175 -12.15 10.76 -10.27
N ARG A 176 -10.93 10.55 -10.75
CA ARG A 176 -10.21 9.26 -10.65
C ARG A 176 -9.94 8.87 -9.19
N ALA A 177 -9.36 9.78 -8.40
CA ALA A 177 -9.09 9.54 -6.98
C ALA A 177 -10.38 9.25 -6.19
N MET A 178 -11.44 10.00 -6.47
CA MET A 178 -12.76 9.80 -5.86
C MET A 178 -13.33 8.43 -6.23
N LYS A 179 -13.33 8.06 -7.51
CA LYS A 179 -13.83 6.75 -7.98
C LYS A 179 -13.05 5.61 -7.32
N ALA A 180 -11.73 5.70 -7.27
CA ALA A 180 -10.89 4.70 -6.63
C ALA A 180 -11.17 4.59 -5.11
N ALA A 181 -11.32 5.73 -4.42
CA ALA A 181 -11.64 5.74 -2.99
C ALA A 181 -13.02 5.12 -2.68
N MET A 182 -14.02 5.43 -3.49
CA MET A 182 -15.37 4.85 -3.38
C MET A 182 -15.36 3.34 -3.64
N GLU A 183 -14.59 2.88 -4.62
CA GLU A 183 -14.47 1.46 -4.91
C GLU A 183 -13.75 0.70 -3.80
N ILE A 184 -12.68 1.26 -3.22
CA ILE A 184 -12.03 0.68 -2.03
C ILE A 184 -13.04 0.54 -0.89
N ARG A 185 -13.86 1.58 -0.65
CA ARG A 185 -14.92 1.52 0.37
C ARG A 185 -15.91 0.38 0.07
N ARG A 186 -16.35 0.24 -1.18
CA ARG A 186 -17.25 -0.84 -1.60
C ARG A 186 -16.64 -2.22 -1.36
N LEU A 187 -15.37 -2.41 -1.71
CA LEU A 187 -14.63 -3.67 -1.53
C LEU A 187 -14.38 -4.03 -0.06
N ASN A 188 -14.38 -3.05 0.84
CA ASN A 188 -14.22 -3.28 2.28
C ASN A 188 -15.55 -3.46 3.02
N SER A 189 -16.67 -3.13 2.38
CA SER A 189 -18.00 -3.41 2.92
C SER A 189 -18.35 -4.87 2.67
N PRO A 190 -18.88 -5.62 3.65
CA PRO A 190 -19.43 -6.94 3.38
C PRO A 190 -20.54 -6.81 2.34
N SER A 191 -20.57 -7.72 1.36
CA SER A 191 -21.79 -7.92 0.58
C SER A 191 -22.90 -8.24 1.58
N LYS A 192 -24.06 -7.60 1.47
CA LYS A 192 -25.23 -8.03 2.24
C LYS A 192 -25.43 -9.51 1.89
N PHE A 193 -25.15 -10.42 2.81
CA PHE A 193 -25.62 -11.79 2.70
C PHE A 193 -27.14 -11.67 2.73
N ASP A 194 -27.83 -12.16 1.71
CA ASP A 194 -29.27 -12.29 1.79
C ASP A 194 -29.54 -13.32 2.90
N SER A 195 -29.91 -12.81 4.08
CA SER A 195 -30.18 -13.62 5.26
C SER A 195 -31.54 -14.30 5.19
N SER A 196 -32.20 -14.31 4.02
CA SER A 196 -33.38 -15.14 3.80
C SER A 196 -33.04 -16.56 4.26
N PRO A 197 -33.67 -17.08 5.32
CA PRO A 197 -33.41 -18.42 5.76
C PRO A 197 -33.71 -19.35 4.59
N VAL A 198 -32.74 -20.16 4.19
CA VAL A 198 -33.00 -21.26 3.26
C VAL A 198 -33.97 -22.18 4.00
N THR A 199 -35.27 -22.04 3.74
CA THR A 199 -36.31 -22.91 4.27
C THR A 199 -36.06 -24.28 3.67
N THR A 200 -35.24 -25.09 4.35
CA THR A 200 -35.21 -26.52 4.10
C THR A 200 -36.56 -27.01 4.57
N HIS A 201 -37.50 -27.22 3.63
CA HIS A 201 -38.74 -27.92 3.92
C HIS A 201 -38.34 -29.33 4.34
N MET A 202 -38.13 -29.53 5.64
CA MET A 202 -38.06 -30.83 6.28
C MET A 202 -39.49 -31.40 6.25
N GLY A 203 -39.89 -31.89 5.08
CA GLY A 203 -41.09 -32.69 4.90
C GLY A 203 -40.91 -33.99 5.66
N GLY A 204 -41.25 -33.97 6.95
CA GLY A 204 -41.38 -35.16 7.76
C GLY A 204 -42.53 -35.99 7.20
N THR A 205 -42.20 -37.02 6.45
CA THR A 205 -43.09 -38.14 6.22
C THR A 205 -43.08 -38.98 7.50
N ARG A 206 -44.18 -38.94 8.23
CA ARG A 206 -44.59 -39.98 9.17
C ARG A 206 -45.98 -40.44 8.77
#